data_AF-A0A2U3KS79-F1
#
_entry.id   AF-A0A2U3KS79-F1
#
_cell.length_a   1.000
_cell.length_b   1.000
_cell.length_c   1.000
_cell.angle_alpha   90.00
_cell.angle_beta   90.00
_cell.angle_gamma   90.00
#
_symmetry.space_group_name_H-M   'P 1'
#
loop_
_entity.id
_entity.type
_entity.pdbx_description
1 polymer ?
#
loop_
_entity_poly.entity_id
_entity_poly.type
_entity_poly.pdbx_seq_one_letter_code
_entity_poly.pdbx_strand_id
1 'polypeptide(L)'
;MDLAIQLCSYLVGLPLELLTIAAMLRGGYKRYPFVFAYVVIYFLTTVVEMPSSVAYYYARHLYKPPHPLINQTAETYAWWYWRDEAILQALVFAVVISLIYYATSKLGPRRMVRLGLIAGAILFAGISFLVHYHPTAPNVSYGLWATDWTRDLRLCAAILDLALWAMLIAAREKDSRLLMLSCALGIMFAGEAVGESVRSMASAIASQARGHVVADIGGVLALVSDLGFLYIWWRAFRTSKPHAQKSATA
;
A
#
# COMPACT_ATOMS: atom_id res chain seq x y z
N MET A 1 5.07 8.55 15.56
CA MET A 1 3.62 8.40 15.55
C MET A 1 3.21 8.06 16.97
N ASP A 2 2.24 8.78 17.51
CA ASP A 2 1.73 8.57 18.88
C ASP A 2 0.82 7.34 18.96
N LEU A 3 0.79 6.72 20.14
CA LEU A 3 -0.08 5.57 20.44
C LEU A 3 -1.55 5.88 20.14
N ALA A 4 -2.02 7.09 20.46
CA ALA A 4 -3.39 7.50 20.21
C ALA A 4 -3.72 7.49 18.70
N ILE A 5 -2.80 7.97 17.86
CA ILE A 5 -2.97 7.98 16.40
C ILE A 5 -3.00 6.54 15.87
N GLN A 6 -2.15 5.67 16.41
CA GLN A 6 -2.12 4.25 16.04
C GLN A 6 -3.42 3.51 16.43
N LEU A 7 -3.99 3.81 17.58
CA LEU A 7 -5.28 3.21 17.97
C LEU A 7 -6.42 3.75 17.11
N CYS A 8 -6.41 5.05 16.79
CA CYS A 8 -7.38 5.65 15.89
C CYS A 8 -7.30 5.06 14.47
N SER A 9 -6.11 4.76 13.96
CA SER A 9 -5.96 4.12 12.65
C SER A 9 -6.62 2.75 12.62
N TYR A 10 -6.43 1.92 13.65
CA TYR A 10 -7.09 0.61 13.72
C TYR A 10 -8.61 0.71 13.89
N LEU A 11 -9.08 1.66 14.70
CA LEU A 11 -10.52 1.87 14.93
C LEU A 11 -11.27 2.26 13.65
N VAL A 12 -10.63 2.96 12.72
CA VAL A 12 -11.25 3.39 11.45
C VAL A 12 -10.90 2.45 10.29
N GLY A 13 -9.65 2.02 10.21
CA GLY A 13 -9.10 1.19 9.14
C GLY A 13 -9.72 -0.20 9.10
N LEU A 14 -9.73 -0.94 10.21
CA LEU A 14 -10.25 -2.32 10.25
C LEU A 14 -11.72 -2.42 9.81
N PRO A 15 -12.65 -1.56 10.31
CA PRO A 15 -14.01 -1.55 9.78
C PRO A 15 -14.07 -1.22 8.28
N LEU A 16 -13.23 -0.31 7.79
CA LEU A 16 -13.23 0.11 6.39
C LEU A 16 -12.70 -0.99 5.46
N GLU A 17 -11.68 -1.73 5.88
CA GLU A 17 -11.20 -2.94 5.21
C GLU A 17 -12.30 -3.99 5.13
N LEU A 18 -12.96 -4.30 6.25
CA LEU A 18 -14.10 -5.24 6.29
C LEU A 18 -15.26 -4.80 5.40
N LEU A 19 -15.58 -3.51 5.40
CA LEU A 19 -16.62 -2.94 4.52
C LEU A 19 -16.22 -3.08 3.05
N THR A 20 -14.95 -2.90 2.72
CA THR A 20 -14.42 -3.08 1.36
C THR A 20 -14.53 -4.54 0.93
N ILE A 21 -14.10 -5.49 1.78
CA ILE A 21 -14.25 -6.93 1.55
C ILE A 21 -15.71 -7.28 1.33
N ALA A 22 -16.60 -6.84 2.22
CA ALA A 22 -18.04 -7.09 2.13
C ALA A 22 -18.65 -6.50 0.84
N ALA A 23 -18.20 -5.33 0.40
CA ALA A 23 -18.63 -4.73 -0.86
C ALA A 23 -18.15 -5.56 -2.07
N MET A 24 -16.93 -6.09 -2.03
CA MET A 24 -16.39 -6.94 -3.10
C MET A 24 -17.06 -8.31 -3.18
N LEU A 25 -17.49 -8.88 -2.04
CA LEU A 25 -18.21 -10.17 -1.99
C LEU A 25 -19.55 -10.13 -2.73
N ARG A 26 -20.12 -8.95 -3.01
CA ARG A 26 -21.32 -8.76 -3.83
C ARG A 26 -21.11 -8.99 -5.34
N GLY A 27 -19.94 -9.52 -5.73
CA GLY A 27 -19.61 -9.91 -7.11
C GLY A 27 -18.42 -9.17 -7.71
N GLY A 28 -17.88 -8.16 -7.03
CA GLY A 28 -16.66 -7.45 -7.44
C GLY A 28 -15.43 -8.37 -7.49
N TYR A 29 -15.33 -9.35 -6.59
CA TYR A 29 -14.21 -10.27 -6.50
C TYR A 29 -13.99 -11.10 -7.78
N LYS A 30 -15.07 -11.45 -8.51
CA LYS A 30 -14.95 -12.22 -9.76
C LYS A 30 -14.33 -11.40 -10.89
N ARG A 31 -14.61 -10.09 -10.91
CA ARG A 31 -14.07 -9.16 -11.92
C ARG A 31 -12.69 -8.64 -11.57
N TYR A 32 -12.37 -8.52 -10.27
CA TYR A 32 -11.08 -8.01 -9.81
C TYR A 32 -10.49 -8.93 -8.72
N PRO A 33 -10.04 -10.15 -9.09
CA PRO A 33 -9.57 -11.14 -8.11
C PRO A 33 -8.30 -10.69 -7.38
N PHE A 34 -7.36 -10.02 -8.06
CA PHE A 34 -6.14 -9.51 -7.42
C PHE A 34 -6.42 -8.36 -6.45
N VAL A 35 -7.38 -7.49 -6.77
CA VAL A 35 -7.84 -6.44 -5.84
C VAL A 35 -8.45 -7.09 -4.60
N PHE A 36 -9.26 -8.14 -4.77
CA PHE A 36 -9.87 -8.85 -3.65
C PHE A 36 -8.80 -9.52 -2.77
N ALA A 37 -7.85 -10.22 -3.39
CA ALA A 37 -6.74 -10.84 -2.69
C ALA A 37 -5.92 -9.79 -1.91
N TYR A 38 -5.63 -8.64 -2.53
CA TYR A 38 -4.94 -7.53 -1.85
C TYR A 38 -5.70 -7.07 -0.62
N VAL A 39 -6.99 -6.73 -0.71
CA VAL A 39 -7.74 -6.22 0.45
C VAL A 39 -7.86 -7.27 1.56
N VAL A 40 -8.07 -8.53 1.21
CA VAL A 40 -8.14 -9.62 2.21
C VAL A 40 -6.80 -9.80 2.90
N ILE A 41 -5.70 -9.83 2.14
CA ILE A 41 -4.37 -10.00 2.73
C ILE A 41 -3.99 -8.78 3.54
N TYR A 42 -4.29 -7.56 3.07
CA TYR A 42 -4.13 -6.32 3.82
C TYR A 42 -4.81 -6.38 5.19
N PHE A 43 -6.07 -6.82 5.23
CA PHE A 43 -6.77 -7.03 6.50
C PHE A 43 -6.07 -8.07 7.39
N LEU A 44 -5.65 -9.20 6.83
CA LEU A 44 -4.99 -10.26 7.60
C LEU A 44 -3.65 -9.80 8.15
N THR A 45 -2.83 -9.10 7.36
CA THR A 45 -1.55 -8.54 7.80
C THR A 45 -1.78 -7.50 8.89
N THR A 46 -2.72 -6.57 8.72
CA THR A 46 -3.07 -5.58 9.74
C THR A 46 -3.45 -6.25 11.07
N VAL A 47 -4.28 -7.29 11.05
CA VAL A 47 -4.70 -8.02 12.27
C VAL A 47 -3.54 -8.78 12.92
N VAL A 48 -2.65 -9.38 12.12
CA VAL A 48 -1.49 -10.14 12.62
C VAL A 48 -0.42 -9.21 13.21
N GLU A 49 -0.18 -8.07 12.57
CA GLU A 49 0.82 -7.09 12.98
C GLU A 49 0.38 -6.27 14.20
N MET A 50 -0.93 -5.99 14.34
CA MET A 50 -1.51 -5.11 15.36
C MET A 50 -0.98 -5.35 16.78
N PRO A 51 -0.92 -6.59 17.33
CA PRO A 51 -0.43 -6.80 18.68
C PRO A 51 1.01 -6.34 18.88
N SER A 52 1.88 -6.60 17.89
CA SER A 52 3.29 -6.22 17.94
C SER A 52 3.48 -4.71 17.82
N SER A 53 2.69 -4.07 16.95
CA SER A 53 2.67 -2.61 16.79
C SER A 53 2.21 -1.91 18.06
N VAL A 54 1.08 -2.34 18.64
CA VAL A 54 0.54 -1.77 19.88
C VAL A 54 1.53 -1.95 21.03
N ALA A 55 2.16 -3.12 21.16
CA ALA A 55 3.17 -3.36 22.20
C ALA A 55 4.36 -2.41 22.07
N TYR A 56 4.84 -2.16 20.85
CA TYR A 56 5.94 -1.23 20.60
C TYR A 56 5.58 0.23 20.94
N TYR A 57 4.45 0.73 20.43
CA TYR A 57 4.02 2.11 20.71
C TYR A 57 3.64 2.31 22.18
N TYR A 58 3.09 1.29 22.84
CA TYR A 58 2.79 1.32 24.27
C TYR A 58 4.08 1.37 25.12
N ALA A 59 5.07 0.54 24.81
CA ALA A 59 6.37 0.57 25.48
C ALA A 59 7.06 1.93 25.32
N ARG A 60 7.01 2.51 24.11
CA ARG A 60 7.55 3.85 23.84
C ARG A 60 6.80 4.97 24.59
N HIS A 61 5.52 4.79 24.89
CA HIS A 61 4.73 5.75 25.66
C HIS A 61 5.08 5.73 27.15
N LEU A 62 5.35 4.54 27.71
CA LEU A 62 5.65 4.37 29.13
C LEU A 62 7.12 4.63 29.51
N TYR A 63 8.05 4.29 28.63
CA TYR A 63 9.48 4.30 28.93
C TYR A 63 10.24 5.29 28.06
N LYS A 64 11.30 5.90 28.61
CA LYS A 64 12.23 6.74 27.83
C LYS A 64 13.30 5.87 27.17
N PRO A 65 13.61 6.07 25.88
CA PRO A 65 14.76 5.42 25.26
C PRO A 65 16.08 5.89 25.92
N PRO A 66 17.09 5.03 26.08
CA PRO A 66 17.09 3.59 25.78
C PRO A 66 16.46 2.75 26.90
N HIS A 67 15.54 1.84 26.56
CA HIS A 67 14.97 0.87 27.50
C HIS A 67 14.87 -0.52 26.84
N PRO A 68 15.28 -1.62 27.50
CA PRO A 68 15.36 -2.95 26.88
C PRO A 68 14.02 -3.45 26.33
N LEU A 69 12.90 -3.17 27.01
CA LEU A 69 11.55 -3.50 26.51
C LEU A 69 11.21 -2.80 25.19
N ILE A 70 11.68 -1.57 24.96
CA ILE A 70 11.44 -0.84 23.69
C ILE A 70 12.17 -1.54 22.56
N ASN A 71 13.42 -1.95 22.78
CA ASN A 71 14.22 -2.63 21.76
C ASN A 71 13.61 -3.99 21.39
N GLN A 72 13.21 -4.78 22.39
CA GLN A 72 12.59 -6.09 22.15
C GLN A 72 11.27 -5.99 21.37
N THR A 73 10.42 -5.03 21.74
CA THR A 73 9.15 -4.79 21.04
C THR A 73 9.38 -4.22 19.64
N ALA A 74 10.40 -3.37 19.44
CA ALA A 74 10.79 -2.85 18.13
C ALA A 74 11.27 -3.95 17.17
N GLU A 75 12.10 -4.88 17.65
CA GLU A 75 12.57 -6.02 16.85
C GLU A 75 11.43 -6.93 16.41
N THR A 76 10.51 -7.23 17.35
CA THR A 76 9.33 -8.06 17.07
C THR A 76 8.42 -7.37 16.06
N TYR A 77 8.16 -6.07 16.25
CA TYR A 77 7.36 -5.27 15.33
C TYR A 77 7.99 -5.21 13.94
N ALA A 78 9.28 -4.89 13.85
CA ALA A 78 10.00 -4.81 12.58
C ALA A 78 9.95 -6.15 11.81
N TRP A 79 10.06 -7.28 12.51
CA TRP A 79 10.00 -8.60 11.88
C TRP A 79 8.67 -8.86 11.14
N TRP A 80 7.54 -8.50 11.76
CA TRP A 80 6.21 -8.63 11.14
C TRP A 80 6.01 -7.60 10.03
N TYR A 81 6.25 -6.32 10.35
CA TYR A 81 6.13 -5.20 9.42
C TYR A 81 6.83 -5.49 8.07
N TRP A 82 8.09 -5.93 8.10
CA TRP A 82 8.83 -6.14 6.87
C TRP A 82 8.36 -7.32 6.02
N ARG A 83 7.78 -8.35 6.65
CA ARG A 83 7.20 -9.49 5.92
C ARG A 83 5.90 -9.07 5.26
N ASP A 84 5.08 -8.35 6.00
CA ASP A 84 3.79 -7.85 5.53
C ASP A 84 4.00 -6.86 4.37
N GLU A 85 4.95 -5.94 4.53
CA GLU A 85 5.35 -5.00 3.49
C GLU A 85 5.79 -5.72 2.19
N ALA A 86 6.64 -6.75 2.29
CA ALA A 86 7.07 -7.50 1.12
C ALA A 86 5.92 -8.23 0.41
N ILE A 87 4.99 -8.81 1.18
CA ILE A 87 3.80 -9.50 0.65
C ILE A 87 2.85 -8.49 -0.02
N LEU A 88 2.55 -7.38 0.65
CA LEU A 88 1.67 -6.35 0.15
C LEU A 88 2.23 -5.69 -1.10
N GLN A 89 3.53 -5.40 -1.13
CA GLN A 89 4.18 -4.84 -2.31
C GLN A 89 4.04 -5.75 -3.54
N ALA A 90 4.25 -7.06 -3.37
CA ALA A 90 4.03 -8.03 -4.45
C ALA A 90 2.58 -8.05 -4.95
N LEU A 91 1.61 -7.94 -4.03
CA LEU A 91 0.20 -7.88 -4.37
C LEU A 91 -0.19 -6.56 -5.04
N VAL A 92 0.38 -5.43 -4.63
CA VAL A 92 0.20 -4.13 -5.30
C VAL A 92 0.62 -4.24 -6.76
N PHE A 93 1.80 -4.81 -7.05
CA PHE A 93 2.21 -5.04 -8.44
C PHE A 93 1.23 -5.92 -9.20
N ALA A 94 0.76 -7.01 -8.57
CA ALA A 94 -0.23 -7.89 -9.17
C ALA A 94 -1.54 -7.15 -9.47
N VAL A 95 -1.99 -6.27 -8.56
CA VAL A 95 -3.14 -5.39 -8.75
C VAL A 95 -2.92 -4.46 -9.94
N VAL A 96 -1.86 -3.65 -9.93
CA VAL A 96 -1.58 -2.65 -10.99
C VAL A 96 -1.48 -3.34 -12.36
N ILE A 97 -0.74 -4.44 -12.45
CA ILE A 97 -0.61 -5.22 -13.69
C ILE A 97 -1.98 -5.76 -14.14
N SER A 98 -2.81 -6.25 -13.21
CA SER A 98 -4.14 -6.74 -13.55
C SER A 98 -5.05 -5.62 -14.07
N LEU A 99 -4.97 -4.41 -13.50
CA LEU A 99 -5.75 -3.26 -13.94
C LEU A 99 -5.30 -2.77 -15.32
N ILE A 100 -4.00 -2.72 -15.58
CA ILE A 100 -3.45 -2.42 -16.92
C ILE A 100 -3.91 -3.47 -17.94
N TYR A 101 -3.92 -4.74 -17.56
CA TYR A 101 -4.43 -5.80 -18.44
C TYR A 101 -5.92 -5.59 -18.78
N TYR A 102 -6.74 -5.18 -17.81
CA TYR A 102 -8.14 -4.83 -18.09
C TYR A 102 -8.28 -3.60 -19.00
N ALA A 103 -7.50 -2.54 -18.75
CA ALA A 103 -7.51 -1.32 -19.55
C ALA A 103 -7.06 -1.56 -21.00
N THR A 104 -6.13 -2.50 -21.22
CA THR A 104 -5.57 -2.85 -22.53
C THR A 104 -6.29 -4.01 -23.22
N SER A 105 -7.44 -4.46 -22.69
CA SER A 105 -8.19 -5.61 -23.21
C SER A 105 -8.59 -5.50 -24.68
N LYS A 106 -8.70 -4.29 -25.22
CA LYS A 106 -9.03 -4.00 -26.63
C LYS A 106 -7.80 -3.91 -27.56
N LEU A 107 -6.58 -3.98 -27.03
CA LEU A 107 -5.35 -3.89 -27.81
C LEU A 107 -4.90 -5.28 -28.31
N GLY A 108 -4.52 -5.36 -29.59
CA GLY A 108 -4.01 -6.59 -30.22
C GLY A 108 -2.86 -7.29 -29.47
N PRO A 109 -1.84 -6.59 -28.95
CA PRO A 109 -0.69 -7.21 -28.28
C PRO A 109 -0.86 -7.40 -26.76
N ARG A 110 -2.08 -7.66 -26.25
CA ARG A 110 -2.36 -7.83 -24.80
C ARG A 110 -1.39 -8.75 -24.04
N ARG A 111 -0.94 -9.84 -24.68
CA ARG A 111 -0.02 -10.82 -24.08
C ARG A 111 1.40 -10.26 -23.97
N MET A 112 1.85 -9.50 -24.96
CA MET A 112 3.17 -8.87 -24.96
C MET A 112 3.24 -7.75 -23.93
N VAL A 113 2.17 -6.93 -23.81
CA VAL A 113 2.07 -5.91 -22.76
C VAL A 113 2.15 -6.54 -21.38
N ARG A 114 1.38 -7.60 -21.13
CA ARG A 114 1.42 -8.33 -19.86
C ARG A 114 2.80 -8.92 -19.56
N LEU A 115 3.42 -9.59 -20.53
CA LEU A 115 4.74 -10.19 -20.34
C LEU A 115 5.81 -9.12 -20.11
N GLY A 116 5.76 -8.01 -20.86
CA GLY A 116 6.67 -6.88 -20.68
C GLY A 116 6.53 -6.23 -19.31
N LEU A 117 5.30 -6.06 -18.81
CA LEU A 117 5.05 -5.52 -17.47
C LEU A 117 5.53 -6.46 -16.37
N ILE A 118 5.24 -7.76 -16.48
CA ILE A 118 5.69 -8.76 -15.49
C ILE A 118 7.21 -8.86 -15.50
N ALA A 119 7.82 -8.99 -16.68
CA ALA A 119 9.27 -9.07 -16.82
C ALA A 119 9.95 -7.79 -16.32
N GLY A 120 9.42 -6.62 -16.68
CA GLY A 120 9.92 -5.32 -16.22
C GLY A 120 9.81 -5.16 -14.71
N ALA A 121 8.68 -5.54 -14.10
CA ALA A 121 8.50 -5.49 -12.66
C ALA A 121 9.45 -6.44 -11.92
N ILE A 122 9.62 -7.68 -12.40
CA ILE A 122 10.56 -8.65 -11.82
C ILE A 122 12.00 -8.19 -11.96
N LEU A 123 12.40 -7.70 -13.14
CA LEU A 123 13.74 -7.18 -13.39
C LEU A 123 14.03 -5.97 -12.51
N PHE A 124 13.12 -5.00 -12.45
CA PHE A 124 13.28 -3.82 -11.61
C PHE A 124 13.40 -4.19 -10.12
N ALA A 125 12.50 -5.06 -9.65
CA ALA A 125 12.53 -5.52 -8.26
C ALA A 125 13.80 -6.28 -7.91
N GLY A 126 14.27 -7.16 -8.82
CA GLY A 126 15.50 -7.92 -8.65
C GLY A 126 16.74 -7.04 -8.69
N ILE A 127 16.83 -6.08 -9.63
CA ILE A 127 17.93 -5.13 -9.72
C ILE A 127 17.98 -4.25 -8.47
N SER A 128 16.84 -3.67 -8.06
CA SER A 128 16.77 -2.86 -6.84
C SER A 128 17.15 -3.67 -5.60
N PHE A 129 16.69 -4.93 -5.50
CA PHE A 129 17.10 -5.83 -4.43
C PHE A 129 18.62 -6.03 -4.44
N LEU A 130 19.24 -6.33 -5.58
CA LEU A 130 20.69 -6.53 -5.69
C LEU A 130 21.51 -5.28 -5.35
N VAL A 131 20.96 -4.08 -5.62
CA VAL A 131 21.63 -2.81 -5.30
C VAL A 131 21.62 -2.53 -3.80
N HIS A 132 20.48 -2.76 -3.13
CA HIS A 132 20.32 -2.40 -1.71
C HIS A 132 20.65 -3.53 -0.74
N TYR A 133 20.66 -4.78 -1.19
CA TYR A 133 20.87 -5.94 -0.33
C TYR A 133 22.29 -5.98 0.24
N HIS A 134 22.40 -5.68 1.54
CA HIS A 134 23.65 -5.71 2.29
C HIS A 134 23.50 -6.57 3.56
N PRO A 135 23.56 -7.91 3.44
CA PRO A 135 23.30 -8.84 4.55
C PRO A 135 24.45 -8.97 5.56
N THR A 136 25.66 -8.55 5.21
CA THR A 136 26.90 -8.90 5.95
C THR A 136 27.68 -7.69 6.46
N ALA A 137 27.14 -6.48 6.35
CA ALA A 137 27.78 -5.30 6.93
C ALA A 137 27.55 -5.30 8.46
N PRO A 138 28.62 -5.33 9.30
CA PRO A 138 28.46 -5.24 10.74
C PRO A 138 27.73 -3.94 11.08
N ASN A 139 26.67 -4.03 11.87
CA ASN A 139 25.80 -2.94 12.34
C ASN A 139 24.73 -2.40 11.37
N VAL A 140 24.46 -3.05 10.24
CA VAL A 140 23.30 -2.67 9.39
C VAL A 140 22.04 -3.42 9.85
N SER A 141 21.12 -2.68 10.48
CA SER A 141 19.80 -3.22 10.83
C SER A 141 19.02 -3.60 9.57
N TYR A 142 18.34 -4.75 9.60
CA TYR A 142 17.50 -5.26 8.51
C TYR A 142 16.56 -4.18 7.93
N GLY A 143 16.07 -3.27 8.78
CA GLY A 143 15.16 -2.22 8.35
C GLY A 143 15.76 -1.15 7.42
N LEU A 144 17.07 -0.92 7.43
CA LEU A 144 17.68 0.13 6.59
C LEU A 144 17.60 -0.23 5.11
N TRP A 145 18.16 -1.37 4.70
CA TRP A 145 18.14 -1.78 3.30
C TRP A 145 16.74 -2.15 2.82
N ALA A 146 15.88 -2.69 3.70
CA ALA A 146 14.52 -3.02 3.36
C ALA A 146 13.68 -1.75 3.08
N THR A 147 13.96 -0.63 3.78
CA THR A 147 13.33 0.67 3.49
C THR A 147 13.70 1.17 2.10
N ASP A 148 15.00 1.15 1.75
CA ASP A 148 15.44 1.63 0.44
C ASP A 148 14.89 0.77 -0.70
N TRP A 149 14.87 -0.56 -0.53
CA TRP A 149 14.29 -1.48 -1.50
C TRP A 149 12.78 -1.27 -1.68
N THR A 150 12.01 -1.19 -0.59
CA THR A 150 10.56 -0.99 -0.66
C THR A 150 10.20 0.39 -1.24
N ARG A 151 10.99 1.43 -0.96
CA ARG A 151 10.84 2.76 -1.58
C ARG A 151 10.95 2.71 -3.09
N ASP A 152 11.96 2.03 -3.63
CA ASP A 152 12.13 1.87 -5.08
C ASP A 152 10.95 1.12 -5.71
N LEU A 153 10.49 0.04 -5.04
CA LEU A 153 9.35 -0.74 -5.50
C LEU A 153 8.06 0.08 -5.53
N ARG A 154 7.80 0.88 -4.49
CA ARG A 154 6.65 1.79 -4.42
C ARG A 154 6.72 2.86 -5.51
N LEU A 155 7.91 3.42 -5.78
CA LEU A 155 8.11 4.36 -6.89
C LEU A 155 7.77 3.71 -8.24
N CYS A 156 8.22 2.48 -8.48
CA CYS A 156 7.89 1.76 -9.70
C CYS A 156 6.38 1.49 -9.82
N ALA A 157 5.73 1.06 -8.74
CA ALA A 157 4.28 0.87 -8.71
C ALA A 157 3.52 2.18 -9.01
N ALA A 158 3.98 3.31 -8.47
CA ALA A 158 3.43 4.63 -8.76
C ALA A 158 3.58 5.04 -10.24
N ILE A 159 4.73 4.77 -10.85
CA ILE A 159 4.95 5.02 -12.29
C ILE A 159 4.00 4.16 -13.14
N LEU A 160 3.83 2.88 -12.79
CA LEU A 160 2.93 1.99 -13.50
C LEU A 160 1.46 2.40 -13.36
N ASP A 161 1.05 2.84 -12.17
CA ASP A 161 -0.30 3.38 -11.95
C ASP A 161 -0.52 4.72 -12.67
N LEU A 162 0.50 5.60 -12.74
CA LEU A 162 0.42 6.82 -13.53
C LEU A 162 0.26 6.51 -15.04
N ALA A 163 0.98 5.50 -15.54
CA ALA A 163 0.82 5.03 -16.91
C ALA A 163 -0.59 4.47 -17.15
N LEU A 164 -1.13 3.68 -16.21
CA LEU A 164 -2.51 3.21 -16.22
C LEU A 164 -3.49 4.37 -16.29
N TRP A 165 -3.33 5.36 -15.42
CA TRP A 165 -4.18 6.53 -15.33
C TRP A 165 -4.18 7.34 -16.63
N ALA A 166 -3.00 7.57 -17.22
CA ALA A 166 -2.87 8.23 -18.51
C ALA A 166 -3.58 7.46 -19.64
N MET A 167 -3.47 6.13 -19.67
CA MET A 167 -4.19 5.28 -20.63
C MET A 167 -5.71 5.37 -20.46
N LEU A 168 -6.20 5.36 -19.21
CA LEU A 168 -7.63 5.44 -18.92
C LEU A 168 -8.23 6.81 -19.30
N ILE A 169 -7.45 7.89 -19.21
CA ILE A 169 -7.88 9.22 -19.66
C ILE A 169 -7.90 9.33 -21.18
N ALA A 170 -6.88 8.76 -21.84
CA ALA A 170 -6.79 8.76 -23.29
C ALA A 170 -7.84 7.85 -23.96
N ALA A 171 -8.38 6.86 -23.24
CA ALA A 171 -9.41 5.97 -23.75
C ALA A 171 -10.73 6.70 -24.06
N ARG A 172 -11.29 6.45 -25.25
CA ARG A 172 -12.61 6.99 -25.65
C ARG A 172 -13.75 6.51 -24.74
N GLU A 173 -13.67 5.27 -24.26
CA GLU A 173 -14.63 4.69 -23.32
C GLU A 173 -14.06 4.74 -21.90
N LYS A 174 -14.63 5.61 -21.07
CA LYS A 174 -14.19 5.78 -19.68
C LYS A 174 -14.83 4.71 -18.79
N ASP A 175 -14.06 3.69 -18.40
CA ASP A 175 -14.47 2.81 -17.30
C ASP A 175 -14.23 3.55 -15.97
N SER A 176 -15.28 4.19 -15.46
CA SER A 176 -15.21 4.98 -14.22
C SER A 176 -14.74 4.16 -13.02
N ARG A 177 -14.95 2.84 -13.02
CA ARG A 177 -14.48 1.99 -11.91
C ARG A 177 -12.98 1.79 -11.98
N LEU A 178 -12.44 1.44 -13.15
CA LEU A 178 -10.99 1.31 -13.33
C LEU A 178 -10.28 2.63 -12.97
N LEU A 179 -10.88 3.77 -13.34
CA LEU A 179 -10.34 5.09 -13.01
C LEU A 179 -10.39 5.37 -11.49
N MET A 180 -11.47 5.01 -10.79
CA MET A 180 -11.52 5.12 -9.33
C MET A 180 -10.50 4.22 -8.63
N LEU A 181 -10.33 2.98 -9.11
CA LEU A 181 -9.38 2.03 -8.52
C LEU A 181 -7.93 2.50 -8.69
N SER A 182 -7.58 2.98 -9.88
CA SER A 182 -6.26 3.58 -10.17
C SER A 182 -6.05 4.87 -9.37
N CYS A 183 -7.03 5.78 -9.37
CA CYS A 183 -6.93 7.03 -8.58
C CYS A 183 -6.69 6.78 -7.08
N ALA A 184 -7.32 5.74 -6.51
CA ALA A 184 -7.09 5.37 -5.12
C ALA A 184 -5.65 4.87 -4.88
N LEU A 185 -5.11 4.04 -5.79
CA LEU A 185 -3.71 3.59 -5.71
C LEU A 185 -2.74 4.78 -5.79
N GLY A 186 -2.98 5.71 -6.72
CA GLY A 186 -2.19 6.94 -6.81
C GLY A 186 -2.20 7.77 -5.51
N ILE A 187 -3.35 7.87 -4.83
CA ILE A 187 -3.45 8.55 -3.51
C ILE A 187 -2.62 7.84 -2.44
N MET A 188 -2.68 6.51 -2.40
CA MET A 188 -1.88 5.69 -1.48
C MET A 188 -0.38 5.93 -1.70
N PHE A 189 0.10 5.77 -2.94
CA PHE A 189 1.52 5.95 -3.27
C PHE A 189 2.01 7.37 -3.01
N ALA A 190 1.24 8.38 -3.39
CA ALA A 190 1.59 9.77 -3.14
C ALA A 190 1.65 10.07 -1.64
N GLY A 191 0.68 9.57 -0.87
CA GLY A 191 0.63 9.73 0.58
C GLY A 191 1.83 9.11 1.29
N GLU A 192 2.20 7.91 0.89
CA GLU A 192 3.38 7.22 1.43
C GLU A 192 4.67 7.95 1.07
N ALA A 193 4.87 8.33 -0.19
CA ALA A 193 6.07 9.04 -0.63
C ALA A 193 6.25 10.39 0.07
N VAL A 194 5.16 11.15 0.22
CA VAL A 194 5.15 12.41 0.97
C VAL A 194 5.40 12.14 2.46
N GLY A 195 4.73 11.14 3.05
CA GLY A 195 4.90 10.77 4.45
C GLY A 195 6.34 10.38 4.78
N GLU A 196 6.97 9.58 3.93
CA GLU A 196 8.36 9.16 4.04
C GLU A 196 9.33 10.35 3.90
N SER A 197 9.09 11.22 2.92
CA SER A 197 9.90 12.43 2.71
C SER A 197 9.84 13.36 3.92
N VAL A 198 8.65 13.54 4.52
CA VAL A 198 8.48 14.35 5.74
C VAL A 198 9.19 13.71 6.94
N ARG A 199 9.13 12.38 7.10
CA ARG A 199 9.85 11.67 8.17
C ARG A 199 11.37 11.73 8.00
N SER A 200 11.86 11.60 6.76
CA SER A 200 13.28 11.77 6.46
C SER A 200 13.74 13.18 6.82
N MET A 201 12.97 14.21 6.48
CA MET A 201 13.26 15.59 6.87
C MET A 201 13.21 15.77 8.40
N ALA A 202 12.27 15.11 9.09
CA ALA A 202 12.19 15.14 10.54
C ALA A 202 13.45 14.58 11.21
N SER A 203 14.03 13.51 10.67
CA SER A 203 15.29 12.94 11.15
C SER A 203 16.48 13.87 10.94
N ALA A 204 16.50 14.64 9.85
CA ALA A 204 17.53 15.65 9.59
C ALA A 204 17.42 16.87 10.54
N ILE A 205 16.22 17.20 11.00
CA ILE A 205 15.92 18.32 11.92
C ILE A 205 15.89 17.85 13.39
N ALA A 206 16.16 16.56 13.67
CA ALA A 206 16.02 15.94 14.98
C ALA A 206 16.92 16.54 16.09
N SER A 207 17.92 17.37 15.75
CA SER A 207 18.67 18.18 16.70
C SER A 207 17.83 19.28 17.37
N GLN A 208 16.61 19.52 16.88
CA GLN A 208 15.69 20.53 17.37
C GLN A 208 14.42 19.87 17.94
N ALA A 209 13.89 20.42 19.03
CA ALA A 209 12.69 19.91 19.72
C ALA A 209 11.44 19.70 18.83
N ARG A 210 11.45 20.22 17.59
CA ARG A 210 10.39 20.10 16.60
C ARG A 210 10.44 18.80 15.77
N GLY A 211 11.53 18.03 15.81
CA GLY A 211 11.70 16.82 15.00
C GLY A 211 10.60 15.76 15.24
N HIS A 212 10.11 15.62 16.47
CA HIS A 212 9.05 14.67 16.79
C HIS A 212 7.72 15.00 16.10
N VAL A 213 7.31 16.27 16.12
CA VAL A 213 6.05 16.73 15.51
C VAL A 213 6.08 16.55 13.99
N VAL A 214 7.22 16.82 13.35
CA VAL A 214 7.37 16.65 11.89
C VAL A 214 7.29 15.16 11.51
N ALA A 215 7.90 14.27 12.30
CA ALA A 215 7.81 12.83 12.06
C ALA A 215 6.36 12.32 12.19
N ASP A 216 5.59 12.86 13.13
CA ASP A 216 4.18 12.50 13.31
C ASP A 216 3.30 12.99 12.16
N ILE A 217 3.56 14.18 11.61
CA ILE A 217 2.87 14.67 10.40
C ILE A 217 3.06 13.71 9.24
N GLY A 218 4.29 13.22 9.01
CA GLY A 218 4.54 12.22 7.97
C GLY A 218 3.83 10.88 8.23
N GLY A 219 3.67 10.50 9.50
CA GLY A 219 2.81 9.38 9.93
C GLY A 219 1.34 9.58 9.53
N VAL A 220 0.78 10.72 9.90
CA VAL A 220 -0.63 11.06 9.65
C VAL A 220 -0.94 11.20 8.17
N LEU A 221 -0.06 11.78 7.37
CA LEU A 221 -0.27 11.91 5.92
C LEU A 221 -0.38 10.54 5.24
N ALA A 222 0.52 9.62 5.57
CA ALA A 222 0.45 8.26 5.05
C ALA A 222 -0.85 7.56 5.48
N LEU A 223 -1.23 7.69 6.76
CA LEU A 223 -2.46 7.11 7.29
C LEU A 223 -3.72 7.66 6.58
N VAL A 224 -3.81 8.99 6.42
CA VAL A 224 -4.98 9.62 5.79
C VAL A 224 -5.10 9.19 4.33
N SER A 225 -3.98 9.07 3.62
CA SER A 225 -3.98 8.56 2.25
C SER A 225 -4.41 7.09 2.17
N ASP A 226 -3.96 6.24 3.10
CA ASP A 226 -4.37 4.84 3.14
C ASP A 226 -5.87 4.67 3.46
N LEU A 227 -6.39 5.43 4.43
CA LEU A 227 -7.82 5.48 4.71
C LEU A 227 -8.61 6.02 3.52
N GLY A 228 -8.10 7.03 2.83
CA GLY A 228 -8.68 7.58 1.60
C GLY A 228 -8.72 6.54 0.48
N PHE A 229 -7.65 5.78 0.30
CA PHE A 229 -7.53 4.66 -0.63
C PHE A 229 -8.61 3.60 -0.35
N LEU A 230 -8.69 3.09 0.88
CA LEU A 230 -9.68 2.09 1.27
C LEU A 230 -11.11 2.61 1.09
N TYR A 231 -11.36 3.87 1.43
CA TYR A 231 -12.67 4.49 1.28
C TYR A 231 -13.11 4.58 -0.18
N ILE A 232 -12.20 4.99 -1.08
CA ILE A 232 -12.50 5.06 -2.52
C ILE A 232 -12.77 3.67 -3.07
N TRP A 233 -12.00 2.66 -2.68
CA TRP A 233 -12.22 1.28 -3.09
C TRP A 233 -13.56 0.73 -2.59
N TRP A 234 -13.89 0.92 -1.31
CA TRP A 234 -15.20 0.59 -0.77
C TRP A 234 -16.33 1.23 -1.59
N ARG A 235 -16.21 2.54 -1.88
CA ARG A 235 -17.21 3.29 -2.66
C ARG A 235 -17.31 2.77 -4.10
N ALA A 236 -16.18 2.45 -4.73
CA ALA A 236 -16.13 1.92 -6.09
C ALA A 236 -16.87 0.57 -6.21
N PHE A 237 -16.76 -0.30 -5.21
CA PHE A 237 -17.44 -1.58 -5.20
C PHE A 237 -18.88 -1.51 -4.70
N ARG A 238 -19.20 -0.61 -3.76
CA ARG A 238 -20.58 -0.41 -3.27
C ARG A 238 -21.52 0.15 -4.33
N THR A 239 -21.03 1.01 -5.23
CA THR A 239 -21.85 1.66 -6.26
C THR A 239 -22.19 0.71 -7.43
N SER A 240 -21.76 -0.56 -7.36
CA SER A 240 -22.13 -1.61 -8.31
C SER A 240 -23.62 -1.94 -8.21
N LYS A 241 -24.46 -1.25 -8.97
CA LYS A 241 -25.74 -1.83 -9.36
C LYS A 241 -25.44 -3.01 -10.29
N PRO A 242 -26.08 -4.18 -10.11
CA PRO A 242 -26.11 -5.18 -11.17
C PRO A 242 -26.62 -4.45 -12.42
N HIS A 243 -25.88 -4.53 -13.53
CA HIS A 243 -26.51 -4.27 -14.81
C HIS A 243 -27.60 -5.34 -14.94
N ALA A 244 -28.82 -4.96 -14.58
CA ALA A 244 -30.01 -5.70 -14.93
C ALA A 244 -29.96 -5.84 -16.44
N GLN A 245 -29.78 -7.09 -16.84
CA GLN A 245 -29.86 -7.66 -18.16
C GLN A 245 -31.12 -7.15 -18.88
N LYS A 246 -31.06 -5.96 -19.48
CA LYS A 246 -31.95 -5.53 -20.56
C LYS A 246 -31.32 -5.97 -21.88
N SER A 247 -31.31 -7.27 -22.09
CA SER A 247 -31.14 -7.90 -23.40
C SER A 247 -32.00 -9.16 -23.49
N ALA A 248 -33.19 -9.10 -22.90
CA ALA A 248 -34.29 -10.01 -23.19
C ALA A 248 -35.53 -9.13 -23.34
N THR A 249 -36.27 -9.36 -24.42
CA THR A 249 -37.50 -8.70 -24.88
C THR A 249 -37.35 -7.27 -25.43
N ALA A 250 -37.04 -7.15 -26.72
CA ALA A 250 -38.02 -6.85 -27.77
C ALA A 250 -37.33 -6.92 -29.14
#